data_AF-A0A965HGY6-F1
#
_entry.id   AF-A0A965HGY6-F1
#
_cell.length_a   1.000
_cell.length_b   1.000
_cell.length_c   1.000
_cell.angle_alpha   90.00
_cell.angle_beta   90.00
_cell.angle_gamma   90.00
#
_symmetry.space_group_name_H-M   'P 1'
#
loop_
_entity.id
_entity.type
_entity.pdbx_description
1 polymer ?
#
loop_
_entity_poly.entity_id
_entity_poly.type
_entity_poly.pdbx_seq_one_letter_code
_entity_poly.pdbx_strand_id
1 'polypeptide(L)'
;MSKCDLHLHSRFSDRPSEWILRKAGIPDSLSQPRKLYELLRGQGHDFFTLTDHNTLGGAQELRGCEGYFTGVEITTYFPEDRCKVHLLAWNLDERQFAEVEKIRGNILVLSRFLRQEGIVHAVAHPLLNLDGKLQPDHFEKLILLFRVFESVNGLRAKLTQEIARACLLSLTPEKIQQLVQRHGIEPVDSEPWKKSLMGGSDDHCGLYAGKAGTEVRGVRTVEAFLQHVEEGKGVPYGDGGDPTRYVNGLFHVVFDFLREKVGHRAPRGSALLLQIANRFLAGQNPVELSFLDKARYAVEMVTSGKLFDFWKSPEGGLSKELSAYLTQASTRKELQRVLSEEKEPERRSFRLASKVINDVGYRIVLRFLDKVQKGDVLGGLEPLAGVIPLGLATAPYLYSFHSLRADRPLLGAVAERFLAQRPEPLANHMKGWCTDTLEDVNGVARTIRTMATAGRESGADITILTSRLGMKSEEGVMNFQPIGEFAIPEYELQKLSFPPLLEFVDHVASRGYTELILSTPGPIGLIGLLTAQILGLRTSAIYHTDFPQYARFLSEDDPMVEGMAWNYMHWFYSQVDRVYVNSKSYADRWVSRGLSRDKVFILPRGL
;
A
#
# COMPACT_ATOMS: atom_id res chain seq x y z
N MET A 1 8.61 27.62 -18.70
CA MET A 1 8.63 27.57 -17.23
C MET A 1 9.75 26.62 -16.88
N SER A 2 10.57 26.94 -15.89
CA SER A 2 11.66 26.05 -15.49
C SER A 2 11.14 24.96 -14.59
N LYS A 3 11.54 23.70 -14.82
CA LYS A 3 11.09 22.56 -14.02
C LYS A 3 12.23 21.91 -13.25
N CYS A 4 11.92 21.43 -12.05
CA CYS A 4 12.81 20.60 -11.25
C CYS A 4 12.00 19.57 -10.46
N ASP A 5 12.52 18.35 -10.37
CA ASP A 5 12.07 17.38 -9.37
C ASP A 5 12.92 17.60 -8.10
N LEU A 6 12.31 18.16 -7.06
CA LEU A 6 13.03 18.61 -5.86
C LEU A 6 13.20 17.51 -4.80
N HIS A 7 12.67 16.31 -5.05
CA HIS A 7 12.73 15.17 -4.14
C HIS A 7 12.92 13.90 -4.97
N LEU A 8 14.16 13.43 -5.10
CA LEU A 8 14.52 12.32 -5.98
C LEU A 8 15.71 11.55 -5.41
N HIS A 9 15.61 10.22 -5.40
CA HIS A 9 16.61 9.34 -4.81
C HIS A 9 17.39 8.58 -5.88
N SER A 10 18.63 8.24 -5.52
CA SER A 10 19.54 7.44 -6.31
C SER A 10 20.11 6.29 -5.50
N ARG A 11 20.94 5.46 -6.12
CA ARG A 11 21.65 4.35 -5.47
C ARG A 11 22.46 4.69 -4.22
N PHE A 12 22.67 5.97 -3.93
CA PHE A 12 23.34 6.44 -2.71
C PHE A 12 22.40 6.50 -1.49
N SER A 13 21.09 6.37 -1.69
CA SER A 13 20.13 6.08 -0.62
C SER A 13 20.23 4.58 -0.26
N ASP A 14 20.97 4.27 0.80
CA ASP A 14 21.42 2.90 1.11
C ASP A 14 20.47 2.12 2.06
N ARG A 15 19.56 2.81 2.75
CA ARG A 15 18.73 2.23 3.81
C ARG A 15 17.24 2.36 3.52
N PRO A 16 16.60 1.28 3.01
CA PRO A 16 15.17 1.31 2.80
C PRO A 16 14.40 1.47 4.10
N SER A 17 13.25 2.13 4.01
CA SER A 17 12.28 2.26 5.09
C SER A 17 11.62 0.91 5.44
N GLU A 18 11.63 -0.02 4.49
CA GLU A 18 11.08 -1.37 4.55
C GLU A 18 12.04 -2.32 5.27
N TRP A 19 11.61 -2.87 6.42
CA TRP A 19 12.41 -3.82 7.18
C TRP A 19 12.83 -5.07 6.38
N ILE A 20 11.94 -5.56 5.50
CA ILE A 20 12.21 -6.77 4.73
C ILE A 20 13.31 -6.56 3.68
N LEU A 21 13.34 -5.39 3.03
CA LEU A 21 14.41 -5.02 2.09
C LEU A 21 15.74 -4.87 2.83
N ARG A 22 15.74 -4.21 4.00
CA ARG A 22 16.93 -4.13 4.87
C ARG A 22 17.47 -5.50 5.23
N LYS A 23 16.59 -6.44 5.64
CA LYS A 23 17.00 -7.80 6.01
C LYS A 23 17.54 -8.59 4.82
N ALA A 24 17.02 -8.35 3.61
CA ALA A 24 17.50 -8.96 2.38
C ALA A 24 18.78 -8.28 1.82
N GLY A 25 19.22 -7.16 2.42
CA GLY A 25 20.33 -6.36 1.93
C GLY A 25 20.05 -5.70 0.57
N ILE A 26 18.77 -5.49 0.25
CA ILE A 26 18.34 -4.75 -0.94
C ILE A 26 18.41 -3.26 -0.58
N PRO A 27 19.11 -2.42 -1.37
CA PRO A 27 19.17 -0.99 -1.13
C PRO A 27 17.82 -0.31 -1.41
N ASP A 28 17.67 0.93 -0.96
CA ASP A 28 16.44 1.70 -1.15
C ASP A 28 16.22 2.07 -2.62
N SER A 29 17.32 2.36 -3.32
CA SER A 29 17.34 2.68 -4.74
C SER A 29 18.53 2.01 -5.43
N LEU A 30 18.38 1.73 -6.71
CA LEU A 30 19.47 1.34 -7.62
C LEU A 30 19.61 2.31 -8.81
N SER A 31 18.86 3.41 -8.76
CA SER A 31 18.84 4.40 -9.83
C SER A 31 20.21 5.07 -9.96
N GLN A 32 20.73 5.09 -11.18
CA GLN A 32 22.04 5.69 -11.47
C GLN A 32 21.87 7.21 -11.65
N PRO A 33 22.60 8.05 -10.91
CA PRO A 33 22.50 9.51 -11.00
C PRO A 33 22.52 10.05 -12.43
N ARG A 34 23.47 9.59 -13.27
CA ARG A 34 23.60 10.03 -14.66
C ARG A 34 22.40 9.66 -15.53
N LYS A 35 21.82 8.47 -15.35
CA LYS A 35 20.62 8.05 -16.09
C LYS A 35 19.40 8.86 -15.70
N LEU A 36 19.24 9.17 -14.40
CA LEU A 36 18.19 10.05 -13.92
C LEU A 36 18.32 11.45 -14.53
N TYR A 37 19.53 12.00 -14.57
CA TYR A 37 19.81 13.29 -15.19
C TYR A 37 19.43 13.29 -16.68
N GLU A 38 19.89 12.30 -17.44
CA GLU A 38 19.55 12.16 -18.87
C GLU A 38 18.04 12.03 -19.10
N LEU A 39 17.37 11.23 -18.26
CA LEU A 39 15.92 11.05 -18.30
C LEU A 39 15.19 12.38 -18.06
N LEU A 40 15.51 13.11 -16.99
CA LEU A 40 14.85 14.37 -16.65
C LEU A 40 15.13 15.46 -17.69
N ARG A 41 16.36 15.53 -18.23
CA ARG A 41 16.67 16.42 -19.35
C ARG A 41 15.84 16.07 -20.59
N GLY A 42 15.69 14.79 -20.90
CA GLY A 42 14.82 14.33 -21.99
C GLY A 42 13.33 14.64 -21.77
N GLN A 43 12.89 14.77 -20.52
CA GLN A 43 11.54 15.21 -20.14
C GLN A 43 11.38 16.74 -20.06
N GLY A 44 12.43 17.51 -20.37
CA GLY A 44 12.39 18.96 -20.39
C GLY A 44 12.57 19.62 -19.03
N HIS A 45 13.23 18.96 -18.07
CA HIS A 45 13.64 19.59 -16.82
C HIS A 45 14.88 20.48 -17.03
N ASP A 46 14.80 21.71 -16.54
CA ASP A 46 15.87 22.70 -16.64
C ASP A 46 16.91 22.52 -15.54
N PHE A 47 16.45 22.16 -14.34
CA PHE A 47 17.29 21.97 -13.16
C PHE A 47 17.15 20.57 -12.58
N PHE A 48 18.22 20.10 -11.93
CA PHE A 48 18.31 18.75 -11.41
C PHE A 48 18.94 18.74 -10.01
N THR A 49 18.39 17.92 -9.13
CA THR A 49 18.99 17.62 -7.82
C THR A 49 18.72 16.16 -7.46
N LEU A 50 19.58 15.59 -6.61
CA LEU A 50 19.29 14.36 -5.88
C LEU A 50 19.18 14.72 -4.42
N THR A 51 18.26 14.09 -3.71
CA THR A 51 18.04 14.30 -2.27
C THR A 51 18.21 12.98 -1.54
N ASP A 52 19.35 12.32 -1.78
CA ASP A 52 19.66 11.05 -1.14
C ASP A 52 19.68 11.17 0.39
N HIS A 53 19.30 10.09 1.08
CA HIS A 53 19.13 10.11 2.54
C HIS A 53 20.46 10.38 3.27
N ASN A 54 20.57 11.55 3.90
CA ASN A 54 21.71 11.96 4.72
C ASN A 54 23.07 11.83 4.02
N THR A 55 23.13 11.99 2.69
CA THR A 55 24.38 11.87 1.92
C THR A 55 24.35 12.75 0.68
N LEU A 56 25.52 13.29 0.32
CA LEU A 56 25.77 13.95 -0.97
C LEU A 56 26.52 13.03 -1.96
N GLY A 57 26.53 11.71 -1.73
CA GLY A 57 27.29 10.75 -2.54
C GLY A 57 27.00 10.85 -4.05
N GLY A 58 25.73 11.00 -4.43
CA GLY A 58 25.31 11.17 -5.82
C GLY A 58 25.81 12.46 -6.49
N ALA A 59 26.18 13.47 -5.70
CA ALA A 59 26.63 14.75 -6.23
C ALA A 59 27.96 14.69 -6.95
N GLN A 60 28.84 13.78 -6.57
CA GLN A 60 30.14 13.61 -7.22
C GLN A 60 29.96 13.17 -8.68
N GLU A 61 28.98 12.32 -8.96
CA GLU A 61 28.70 11.83 -10.30
C GLU A 61 28.08 12.90 -11.19
N LEU A 62 27.34 13.85 -10.62
CA LEU A 62 26.61 14.88 -11.36
C LEU A 62 27.34 16.22 -11.42
N ARG A 63 28.48 16.34 -10.74
CA ARG A 63 29.33 17.54 -10.78
C ARG A 63 29.62 17.93 -12.23
N GLY A 64 29.38 19.20 -12.55
CA GLY A 64 29.56 19.77 -13.89
C GLY A 64 28.42 19.53 -14.89
N CYS A 65 27.34 18.84 -14.50
CA CYS A 65 26.12 18.81 -15.31
C CYS A 65 25.42 20.18 -15.32
N GLU A 66 24.91 20.61 -16.47
CA GLU A 66 24.16 21.85 -16.59
C GLU A 66 22.87 21.80 -15.75
N GLY A 67 22.61 22.87 -14.99
CA GLY A 67 21.42 22.98 -14.14
C GLY A 67 21.42 22.06 -12.91
N TYR A 68 22.51 21.34 -12.65
CA TYR A 68 22.66 20.51 -11.45
C TYR A 68 22.99 21.35 -10.21
N PHE A 69 22.37 21.01 -9.08
CA PHE A 69 22.72 21.52 -7.76
C PHE A 69 22.58 20.42 -6.70
N THR A 70 23.38 20.52 -5.63
CA THR A 70 23.38 19.56 -4.52
C THR A 70 22.04 19.55 -3.80
N GLY A 71 21.64 18.39 -3.28
CA GLY A 71 20.45 18.24 -2.47
C GLY A 71 20.64 17.09 -1.50
N VAL A 72 19.87 17.10 -0.42
CA VAL A 72 19.87 16.03 0.58
C VAL A 72 18.51 15.95 1.25
N GLU A 73 18.01 14.73 1.48
CA GLU A 73 16.93 14.50 2.43
C GLU A 73 17.53 14.14 3.80
N ILE A 74 17.37 15.05 4.76
CA ILE A 74 17.94 15.00 6.09
C ILE A 74 16.94 14.35 7.04
N THR A 75 17.30 13.21 7.61
CA THR A 75 16.56 12.63 8.74
C THR A 75 16.92 13.38 10.02
N THR A 76 15.92 14.02 10.64
CA THR A 76 16.04 14.75 11.90
C THR A 76 14.96 14.35 12.90
N TYR A 77 15.01 14.92 14.11
CA TYR A 77 14.20 14.50 15.25
C TYR A 77 13.77 15.68 16.10
N PHE A 78 12.54 15.61 16.60
CA PHE A 78 12.11 16.42 17.73
C PHE A 78 12.89 16.00 18.99
N PRO A 79 13.54 16.94 19.70
CA PRO A 79 14.37 16.62 20.86
C PRO A 79 13.60 16.01 22.04
N GLU A 80 12.31 16.31 22.18
CA GLU A 80 11.47 15.93 23.31
C GLU A 80 11.09 14.45 23.34
N ASP A 81 10.79 13.86 22.18
CA ASP A 81 10.23 12.51 22.09
C ASP A 81 10.88 11.65 20.99
N ARG A 82 11.87 12.23 20.30
CA ARG A 82 12.56 11.62 19.16
C ARG A 82 11.62 11.28 18.00
N CYS A 83 10.51 12.00 17.84
CA CYS A 83 9.66 11.90 16.65
C CYS A 83 10.50 12.21 15.41
N LYS A 84 10.63 11.23 14.52
CA LYS A 84 11.39 11.35 13.27
C LYS A 84 10.65 12.19 12.25
N VAL A 85 11.38 13.08 11.58
CA VAL A 85 10.91 13.90 10.46
C VAL A 85 12.00 14.02 9.40
N HIS A 86 11.61 14.25 8.15
CA HIS A 86 12.55 14.47 7.06
C HIS A 86 12.46 15.91 6.55
N LEU A 87 13.63 16.49 6.25
CA LEU A 87 13.76 17.80 5.63
C LEU A 87 14.50 17.67 4.32
N LEU A 88 14.10 18.42 3.30
CA LEU A 88 14.86 18.58 2.08
C LEU A 88 15.68 19.85 2.20
N ALA A 89 16.94 19.80 1.81
CA ALA A 89 17.81 20.98 1.74
C ALA A 89 18.59 20.97 0.42
N TRP A 90 18.75 22.15 -0.18
CA TRP A 90 19.30 22.29 -1.53
C TRP A 90 20.43 23.31 -1.62
N ASN A 91 21.30 23.08 -2.60
CA ASN A 91 22.46 23.88 -2.94
C ASN A 91 23.48 24.05 -1.79
N LEU A 92 23.66 23.00 -0.99
CA LEU A 92 24.65 22.97 0.09
C LEU A 92 26.06 22.72 -0.45
N ASP A 93 27.05 23.38 0.13
CA ASP A 93 28.45 23.01 -0.04
C ASP A 93 28.89 21.89 0.93
N GLU A 94 30.12 21.36 0.73
CA GLU A 94 30.67 20.27 1.54
C GLU A 94 30.85 20.66 3.02
N ARG A 95 31.14 21.93 3.31
CA ARG A 95 31.30 22.43 4.69
C ARG A 95 29.95 22.49 5.40
N GLN A 96 28.94 23.03 4.73
CA GLN A 96 27.57 23.13 5.23
C GLN A 96 27.00 21.73 5.49
N PHE A 97 27.19 20.80 4.56
CA PHE A 97 26.75 19.42 4.74
C PHE A 97 27.43 18.72 5.93
N ALA A 98 28.75 18.87 6.08
CA ALA A 98 29.47 18.30 7.21
C ALA A 98 28.97 18.83 8.57
N GLU A 99 28.47 20.07 8.62
CA GLU A 99 27.85 20.61 9.83
C GLU A 99 26.44 20.08 10.05
N VAL A 100 25.63 19.97 8.98
CA VAL A 100 24.32 19.32 9.02
C VAL A 100 24.42 17.91 9.61
N GLU A 101 25.40 17.11 9.21
CA GLU A 101 25.59 15.76 9.75
C GLU A 101 25.76 15.71 11.27
N LYS A 102 26.45 16.71 11.85
CA LYS A 102 26.67 16.80 13.30
C LYS A 102 25.40 17.20 14.04
N ILE A 103 24.62 18.13 13.49
CA ILE A 103 23.51 18.77 14.21
C ILE A 103 22.13 18.20 13.88
N ARG A 104 21.99 17.38 12.82
CA ARG A 104 20.70 16.82 12.38
C ARG A 104 19.99 15.99 13.43
N GLY A 105 20.65 15.61 14.53
CA GLY A 105 20.02 14.94 15.66
C GLY A 105 18.94 15.77 16.38
N ASN A 106 18.85 17.08 16.12
CA ASN A 106 17.88 18.00 16.73
C ASN A 106 17.36 19.03 15.70
N ILE A 107 16.06 18.96 15.39
CA ILE A 107 15.41 19.82 14.40
C ILE A 107 15.46 21.32 14.74
N LEU A 108 15.46 21.68 16.04
CA LEU A 108 15.51 23.07 16.49
C LEU A 108 16.89 23.70 16.26
N VAL A 109 17.95 22.91 16.35
CA VAL A 109 19.31 23.35 16.06
C VAL A 109 19.52 23.40 14.55
N LEU A 110 19.12 22.33 13.86
CA LEU A 110 19.25 22.22 12.41
C LEU A 110 18.51 23.35 11.68
N SER A 111 17.25 23.63 12.03
CA SER A 111 16.47 24.70 11.38
C SER A 111 17.10 26.09 11.56
N ARG A 112 17.69 26.37 12.73
CA ARG A 112 18.42 27.64 12.95
C ARG A 112 19.65 27.75 12.06
N PHE A 113 20.44 26.67 11.97
CA PHE A 113 21.62 26.63 11.10
C PHE A 113 21.26 26.82 9.62
N LEU A 114 20.27 26.08 9.11
CA LEU A 114 19.83 26.18 7.71
C LEU A 114 19.44 27.61 7.34
N ARG A 115 18.73 28.31 8.24
CA ARG A 115 18.36 29.72 8.04
C ARG A 115 19.56 30.67 8.10
N GLN A 116 20.46 30.49 9.07
CA GLN A 116 21.64 31.34 9.23
C GLN A 116 22.60 31.26 8.03
N GLU A 117 22.72 30.08 7.43
CA GLU A 117 23.55 29.84 6.25
C GLU A 117 22.83 30.14 4.93
N GLY A 118 21.57 30.59 4.96
CA GLY A 118 20.79 30.90 3.75
C GLY A 118 20.53 29.67 2.85
N ILE A 119 20.48 28.47 3.43
CA ILE A 119 20.23 27.23 2.70
C ILE A 119 18.73 27.11 2.47
N VAL A 120 18.29 26.97 1.21
CA VAL A 120 16.88 26.74 0.90
C VAL A 120 16.50 25.32 1.31
N HIS A 121 15.41 25.19 2.07
CA HIS A 121 15.01 23.93 2.66
C HIS A 121 13.49 23.82 2.83
N ALA A 122 12.96 22.60 2.85
CA ALA A 122 11.55 22.30 3.01
C ALA A 122 11.31 21.12 3.96
N VAL A 123 10.10 21.06 4.51
CA VAL A 123 9.62 19.86 5.19
C VAL A 123 9.17 18.84 4.14
N ALA A 124 9.79 17.67 4.11
CA ALA A 124 9.34 16.55 3.26
C ALA A 124 8.08 15.94 3.86
N HIS A 125 7.12 15.57 3.00
CA HIS A 125 5.90 14.82 3.34
C HIS A 125 5.37 15.06 4.78
N PRO A 126 4.94 16.30 5.12
CA PRO A 126 4.90 16.83 6.49
C PRO A 126 3.93 16.14 7.47
N LEU A 127 3.01 15.31 6.96
CA LEU A 127 2.06 14.52 7.76
C LEU A 127 2.31 13.01 7.65
N LEU A 128 3.48 12.59 7.17
CA LEU A 128 3.89 11.19 7.13
C LEU A 128 4.41 10.74 8.51
N ASN A 129 3.71 9.77 9.11
CA ASN A 129 4.07 9.22 10.41
C ASN A 129 5.17 8.14 10.27
N LEU A 130 6.43 8.56 10.22
CA LEU A 130 7.59 7.71 9.89
C LEU A 130 7.93 6.64 10.94
N ASP A 131 7.64 6.88 12.22
CA ASP A 131 8.02 6.01 13.34
C ASP A 131 6.89 5.80 14.37
N GLY A 132 5.66 6.21 14.02
CA GLY A 132 4.47 6.07 14.87
C GLY A 132 4.32 7.18 15.91
N LYS A 133 5.21 8.17 15.97
CA LYS A 133 5.20 9.23 16.98
C LYS A 133 4.64 10.56 16.51
N LEU A 134 4.36 10.72 15.21
CA LEU A 134 3.87 12.00 14.70
C LEU A 134 2.52 12.36 15.35
N GLN A 135 2.41 13.60 15.83
CA GLN A 135 1.25 14.13 16.53
C GLN A 135 0.93 15.51 15.96
N PRO A 136 -0.29 16.05 16.15
CA PRO A 136 -0.63 17.38 15.64
C PRO A 136 0.29 18.49 16.17
N ASP A 137 0.78 18.37 17.41
CA ASP A 137 1.75 19.30 18.02
C ASP A 137 3.08 19.35 17.23
N HIS A 138 3.52 18.24 16.63
CA HIS A 138 4.71 18.23 15.78
C HIS A 138 4.49 19.03 14.50
N PHE A 139 3.32 18.87 13.87
CA PHE A 139 2.98 19.65 12.68
C PHE A 139 2.88 21.15 12.96
N GLU A 140 2.32 21.54 14.11
CA GLU A 140 2.32 22.93 14.59
C GLU A 140 3.74 23.49 14.75
N LYS A 141 4.66 22.72 15.32
CA LYS A 141 6.07 23.12 15.46
C LYS A 141 6.77 23.21 14.10
N LEU A 142 6.50 22.30 13.16
CA LEU A 142 7.02 22.38 11.79
C LEU A 142 6.58 23.69 11.11
N ILE A 143 5.31 24.09 11.29
CA ILE A 143 4.78 25.37 10.80
C ILE A 143 5.55 26.56 11.39
N LEU A 144 5.94 26.52 12.67
CA LEU A 144 6.74 27.59 13.24
C LEU A 144 8.18 27.60 12.71
N LEU A 145 8.78 26.43 12.48
CA LEU A 145 10.20 26.32 12.14
C LEU A 145 10.52 26.53 10.66
N PHE A 146 9.57 26.26 9.75
CA PHE A 146 9.83 26.14 8.32
C PHE A 146 8.88 26.96 7.45
N ARG A 147 9.40 27.46 6.33
CA ARG A 147 8.64 28.24 5.34
C ARG A 147 8.11 27.40 4.20
N VAL A 148 8.91 26.44 3.71
CA VAL A 148 8.60 25.63 2.54
C VAL A 148 8.14 24.23 2.95
N PHE A 149 7.10 23.72 2.30
CA PHE A 149 6.52 22.41 2.57
C PHE A 149 6.29 21.63 1.28
N GLU A 150 6.59 20.35 1.31
CA GLU A 150 6.18 19.43 0.27
C GLU A 150 4.67 19.21 0.32
N SER A 151 4.01 19.48 -0.80
CA SER A 151 2.55 19.39 -0.96
C SER A 151 2.13 18.44 -2.08
N VAL A 152 3.08 18.05 -2.93
CA VAL A 152 2.92 17.01 -3.95
C VAL A 152 4.12 16.09 -3.89
N ASN A 153 3.88 14.81 -3.63
CA ASN A 153 4.85 13.75 -3.51
C ASN A 153 4.33 12.52 -4.26
N GLY A 154 5.11 12.07 -5.24
CA GLY A 154 4.76 10.99 -6.17
C GLY A 154 4.60 9.60 -5.54
N LEU A 155 5.09 9.37 -4.32
CA LEU A 155 5.03 8.08 -3.62
C LEU A 155 4.20 8.09 -2.32
N ARG A 156 3.59 9.22 -1.92
CA ARG A 156 2.81 9.31 -0.66
C ARG A 156 1.32 9.38 -0.88
N ALA A 157 0.54 8.98 0.12
CA ALA A 157 -0.93 8.96 0.06
C ALA A 157 -1.52 10.34 -0.28
N LYS A 158 -2.39 10.39 -1.30
CA LYS A 158 -3.02 11.63 -1.78
C LYS A 158 -3.75 12.40 -0.67
N LEU A 159 -4.55 11.70 0.14
CA LEU A 159 -5.31 12.31 1.23
C LEU A 159 -4.41 13.04 2.25
N THR A 160 -3.28 12.44 2.63
CA THR A 160 -2.34 13.04 3.59
C THR A 160 -1.82 14.39 3.09
N GLN A 161 -1.48 14.46 1.80
CA GLN A 161 -0.95 15.66 1.16
C GLN A 161 -2.02 16.75 0.99
N GLU A 162 -3.25 16.36 0.62
CA GLU A 162 -4.39 17.28 0.52
C GLU A 162 -4.71 17.96 1.86
N ILE A 163 -4.70 17.18 2.95
CA ILE A 163 -4.95 17.70 4.31
C ILE A 163 -3.81 18.62 4.75
N ALA A 164 -2.55 18.23 4.54
CA ALA A 164 -1.40 19.08 4.85
C ALA A 164 -1.50 20.42 4.11
N ARG A 165 -1.75 20.37 2.80
CA ARG A 165 -1.91 21.56 1.95
C ARG A 165 -3.07 22.44 2.41
N ALA A 166 -4.22 21.88 2.71
CA ALA A 166 -5.38 22.63 3.19
C ALA A 166 -5.05 23.36 4.50
N CYS A 167 -4.39 22.69 5.45
CA CYS A 167 -4.00 23.30 6.73
C CYS A 167 -3.00 24.44 6.53
N LEU A 168 -1.96 24.23 5.70
CA LEU A 168 -0.93 25.26 5.42
C LEU A 168 -1.53 26.50 4.75
N LEU A 169 -2.49 26.33 3.84
CA LEU A 169 -3.17 27.45 3.16
C LEU A 169 -4.20 28.17 4.04
N SER A 170 -4.61 27.57 5.15
CA SER A 170 -5.59 28.16 6.09
C SER A 170 -4.97 29.05 7.17
N LEU A 171 -3.64 29.14 7.22
CA LEU A 171 -2.92 29.86 8.28
C LEU A 171 -3.19 31.37 8.24
N THR A 172 -3.35 31.95 9.43
CA THR A 172 -3.49 33.40 9.63
C THR A 172 -2.43 33.91 10.61
N PRO A 173 -2.14 35.23 10.65
CA PRO A 173 -1.26 35.81 11.66
C PRO A 173 -1.66 35.44 13.09
N GLU A 174 -2.96 35.47 13.40
CA GLU A 174 -3.51 35.13 14.72
C GLU A 174 -3.26 33.66 15.05
N LYS A 175 -3.41 32.78 14.06
CA LYS A 175 -3.12 31.35 14.22
C LYS A 175 -1.65 31.14 14.58
N ILE A 176 -0.73 31.82 13.90
CA ILE A 176 0.70 31.73 14.23
C ILE A 176 0.97 32.24 15.65
N GLN A 177 0.38 33.37 16.06
CA GLN A 177 0.55 33.88 17.42
C GLN A 177 0.09 32.87 18.50
N GLN A 178 -1.03 32.18 18.26
CA GLN A 178 -1.50 31.09 19.14
C GLN A 178 -0.48 29.95 19.22
N LEU A 179 0.09 29.54 18.08
CA LEU A 179 1.11 28.49 18.05
C LEU A 179 2.39 28.91 18.78
N VAL A 180 2.84 30.16 18.60
CA VAL A 180 4.00 30.72 19.32
C VAL A 180 3.77 30.69 20.83
N GLN A 181 2.59 31.13 21.29
CA GLN A 181 2.24 31.09 22.72
C GLN A 181 2.20 29.66 23.27
N ARG A 182 1.69 28.71 22.49
CA ARG A 182 1.58 27.30 22.89
C ARG A 182 2.93 26.60 22.98
N HIS A 183 3.80 26.83 21.99
CA HIS A 183 5.04 26.06 21.83
C HIS A 183 6.30 26.78 22.28
N GLY A 184 6.25 28.10 22.48
CA GLY A 184 7.40 28.91 22.85
C GLY A 184 8.51 28.93 21.78
N ILE A 185 8.15 28.69 20.51
CA ILE A 185 9.07 28.68 19.37
C ILE A 185 8.92 29.98 18.59
N GLU A 186 10.04 30.65 18.34
CA GLU A 186 10.09 31.81 17.45
C GLU A 186 9.76 31.38 16.01
N PRO A 187 8.78 32.02 15.35
CA PRO A 187 8.34 31.62 14.03
C PRO A 187 9.36 31.97 12.95
N VAL A 188 9.26 31.30 11.80
CA VAL A 188 10.05 31.57 10.62
C VAL A 188 9.69 32.94 10.04
N ASP A 189 10.70 33.77 9.80
CA ASP A 189 10.61 35.08 9.14
C ASP A 189 9.49 36.04 9.65
N SER A 190 9.18 37.08 8.88
CA SER A 190 8.22 38.13 9.25
C SER A 190 6.77 37.80 8.86
N GLU A 191 6.54 36.87 7.93
CA GLU A 191 5.21 36.48 7.47
C GLU A 191 4.98 34.96 7.58
N PRO A 192 5.14 34.36 8.78
CA PRO A 192 5.13 32.90 8.98
C PRO A 192 3.83 32.19 8.58
N TRP A 193 2.72 32.91 8.43
CA TRP A 193 1.46 32.33 7.96
C TRP A 193 1.44 32.12 6.44
N LYS A 194 2.35 32.76 5.68
CA LYS A 194 2.48 32.56 4.24
C LYS A 194 3.47 31.44 3.95
N LYS A 195 2.96 30.23 3.75
CA LYS A 195 3.78 29.06 3.43
C LYS A 195 3.99 28.89 1.95
N SER A 196 5.18 28.44 1.59
CA SER A 196 5.56 28.10 0.22
C SER A 196 5.40 26.61 0.00
N LEU A 197 4.90 26.24 -1.18
CA LEU A 197 4.60 24.86 -1.51
C LEU A 197 5.52 24.38 -2.63
N MET A 198 6.04 23.18 -2.47
CA MET A 198 6.85 22.50 -3.49
C MET A 198 6.33 21.06 -3.70
N GLY A 199 6.89 20.39 -4.70
CA GLY A 199 6.68 18.98 -4.93
C GLY A 199 7.89 18.29 -5.56
N GLY A 200 7.89 16.96 -5.45
CA GLY A 200 8.88 16.06 -6.02
C GLY A 200 8.34 14.64 -6.17
N SER A 201 9.06 13.79 -6.89
CA SER A 201 8.61 12.42 -7.15
C SER A 201 8.77 11.49 -5.96
N ASP A 202 9.76 11.75 -5.10
CA ASP A 202 10.23 10.82 -4.06
C ASP A 202 10.62 9.47 -4.71
N ASP A 203 11.00 9.47 -6.00
CA ASP A 203 11.23 8.24 -6.75
C ASP A 203 12.53 7.55 -6.35
N HIS A 204 12.44 6.25 -6.15
CA HIS A 204 13.54 5.37 -5.76
C HIS A 204 13.91 4.36 -6.86
N CYS A 205 13.07 4.18 -7.88
CA CYS A 205 13.26 3.13 -8.89
C CYS A 205 13.72 3.65 -10.25
N GLY A 206 13.65 4.96 -10.49
CA GLY A 206 14.03 5.64 -11.73
C GLY A 206 12.95 5.65 -12.80
N LEU A 207 11.81 4.99 -12.58
CA LEU A 207 10.68 4.95 -13.52
C LEU A 207 9.77 6.18 -13.41
N TYR A 208 9.71 6.78 -12.23
CA TYR A 208 8.76 7.83 -11.88
C TYR A 208 9.40 9.20 -11.64
N ALA A 209 10.73 9.28 -11.74
CA ALA A 209 11.48 10.53 -11.71
C ALA A 209 10.83 11.57 -12.64
N GLY A 210 10.57 12.77 -12.11
CA GLY A 210 9.99 13.89 -12.83
C GLY A 210 8.47 13.85 -13.05
N LYS A 211 7.78 12.77 -12.65
CA LYS A 211 6.31 12.69 -12.73
C LYS A 211 5.60 13.60 -11.73
N ALA A 212 6.28 13.95 -10.65
CA ALA A 212 5.93 15.04 -9.76
C ALA A 212 7.15 15.94 -9.56
N GLY A 213 6.91 17.22 -9.30
CA GLY A 213 7.97 18.23 -9.24
C GLY A 213 7.45 19.63 -8.98
N THR A 214 8.29 20.61 -9.24
CA THR A 214 7.98 22.04 -9.07
C THR A 214 8.34 22.82 -10.33
N GLU A 215 7.44 23.71 -10.77
CA GLU A 215 7.68 24.65 -11.88
C GLU A 215 7.79 26.09 -11.38
N VAL A 216 8.68 26.88 -12.00
CA VAL A 216 8.83 28.33 -11.73
C VAL A 216 8.85 29.10 -13.06
N ARG A 217 8.21 30.27 -13.10
CA ARG A 217 8.18 31.13 -14.29
C ARG A 217 9.37 32.08 -14.34
N GLY A 218 9.97 32.24 -15.53
CA GLY A 218 10.89 33.33 -15.83
C GLY A 218 12.31 33.21 -15.23
N VAL A 219 12.68 32.06 -14.67
CA VAL A 219 14.00 31.83 -14.07
C VAL A 219 14.93 31.09 -15.03
N ARG A 220 16.26 31.29 -14.87
CA ARG A 220 17.31 30.64 -15.69
C ARG A 220 18.52 30.17 -14.89
N THR A 221 18.59 30.51 -13.59
CA THR A 221 19.66 30.07 -12.69
C THR A 221 19.08 29.28 -11.53
N VAL A 222 19.90 28.42 -10.92
CA VAL A 222 19.53 27.60 -9.77
C VAL A 222 19.14 28.50 -8.59
N GLU A 223 19.93 29.55 -8.33
CA GLU A 223 19.72 30.47 -7.22
C GLU A 223 18.38 31.18 -7.35
N ALA A 224 18.06 31.68 -8.56
CA ALA A 224 16.77 32.31 -8.82
C ALA A 224 15.62 31.30 -8.70
N PHE A 225 15.80 30.06 -9.18
CA PHE A 225 14.78 29.02 -9.05
C PHE A 225 14.48 28.71 -7.59
N LEU A 226 15.50 28.41 -6.77
CA LEU A 226 15.33 28.08 -5.35
C LEU A 226 14.79 29.26 -4.54
N GLN A 227 15.25 30.48 -4.83
CA GLN A 227 14.70 31.70 -4.22
C GLN A 227 13.20 31.84 -4.54
N HIS A 228 12.79 31.60 -5.79
CA HIS A 228 11.37 31.68 -6.17
C HIS A 228 10.53 30.58 -5.52
N VAL A 229 11.10 29.38 -5.30
CA VAL A 229 10.45 28.33 -4.51
C VAL A 229 10.26 28.79 -3.07
N GLU A 230 11.30 29.34 -2.44
CA GLU A 230 11.23 29.87 -1.07
C GLU A 230 10.22 31.02 -0.95
N GLU A 231 10.15 31.91 -1.94
CA GLU A 231 9.22 33.03 -2.02
C GLU A 231 7.76 32.62 -2.31
N GLY A 232 7.49 31.33 -2.56
CA GLY A 232 6.14 30.82 -2.81
C GLY A 232 5.65 31.03 -4.25
N LYS A 233 6.57 31.30 -5.19
CA LYS A 233 6.30 31.44 -6.63
C LYS A 233 6.43 30.10 -7.38
N GLY A 234 6.84 29.04 -6.69
CA GLY A 234 6.85 27.67 -7.20
C GLY A 234 5.43 27.09 -7.31
N VAL A 235 5.17 26.37 -8.39
CA VAL A 235 3.92 25.66 -8.62
C VAL A 235 4.22 24.15 -8.61
N PRO A 236 3.81 23.41 -7.56
CA PRO A 236 3.97 21.97 -7.55
C PRO A 236 3.05 21.31 -8.59
N TYR A 237 3.53 20.24 -9.21
CA TYR A 237 2.79 19.45 -10.20
C TYR A 237 2.98 17.95 -9.98
N GLY A 238 2.11 17.16 -10.59
CA GLY A 238 2.08 15.70 -10.47
C GLY A 238 0.95 15.21 -9.58
N ASP A 239 0.83 13.88 -9.48
CA ASP A 239 -0.15 13.20 -8.65
C ASP A 239 0.51 12.56 -7.43
N GLY A 240 -0.28 12.32 -6.39
CA GLY A 240 0.12 11.51 -5.25
C GLY A 240 0.43 10.05 -5.62
N GLY A 241 0.92 9.32 -4.63
CA GLY A 241 1.21 7.89 -4.73
C GLY A 241 -0.01 7.04 -5.04
N ASP A 242 0.22 6.02 -5.87
CA ASP A 242 -0.76 5.03 -6.28
C ASP A 242 -0.22 3.62 -5.97
N PRO A 243 -1.04 2.69 -5.44
CA PRO A 243 -0.59 1.35 -5.07
C PRO A 243 0.03 0.56 -6.22
N THR A 244 -0.42 0.79 -7.46
CA THR A 244 0.11 0.11 -8.64
C THR A 244 1.48 0.67 -9.05
N ARG A 245 1.68 1.98 -8.95
CA ARG A 245 3.00 2.60 -9.14
C ARG A 245 4.01 2.17 -8.08
N TYR A 246 3.59 2.19 -6.81
CA TYR A 246 4.43 1.81 -5.69
C TYR A 246 4.93 0.37 -5.83
N VAL A 247 4.02 -0.58 -6.10
CA VAL A 247 4.42 -2.00 -6.25
C VAL A 247 5.28 -2.22 -7.48
N ASN A 248 5.03 -1.52 -8.59
CA ASN A 248 5.85 -1.60 -9.78
C ASN A 248 7.28 -1.09 -9.54
N GLY A 249 7.42 0.04 -8.83
CA GLY A 249 8.71 0.58 -8.41
C GLY A 249 9.47 -0.37 -7.48
N LEU A 250 8.79 -0.94 -6.48
CA LEU A 250 9.36 -1.94 -5.58
C LEU A 250 9.90 -3.16 -6.35
N PHE A 251 9.11 -3.71 -7.26
CA PHE A 251 9.58 -4.81 -8.09
C PHE A 251 10.79 -4.41 -8.94
N HIS A 252 10.78 -3.23 -9.55
CA HIS A 252 11.91 -2.75 -10.35
C HIS A 252 13.21 -2.71 -9.53
N VAL A 253 13.18 -2.20 -8.29
CA VAL A 253 14.33 -2.21 -7.38
C VAL A 253 14.80 -3.64 -7.07
N VAL A 254 13.87 -4.54 -6.74
CA VAL A 254 14.19 -5.96 -6.47
C VAL A 254 14.80 -6.64 -7.70
N PHE A 255 14.26 -6.41 -8.89
CA PHE A 255 14.75 -7.02 -10.12
C PHE A 255 16.11 -6.48 -10.54
N ASP A 256 16.33 -5.17 -10.43
CA ASP A 256 17.64 -4.57 -10.70
C ASP A 256 18.69 -5.12 -9.71
N PHE A 257 18.34 -5.27 -8.43
CA PHE A 257 19.23 -5.86 -7.42
C PHE A 257 19.61 -7.30 -7.77
N LEU A 258 18.63 -8.11 -8.15
CA LEU A 258 18.86 -9.48 -8.60
C LEU A 258 19.73 -9.51 -9.85
N ARG A 259 19.51 -8.59 -10.80
CA ARG A 259 20.34 -8.48 -12.02
C ARG A 259 21.78 -8.15 -11.69
N GLU A 260 22.06 -7.21 -10.78
CA GLU A 260 23.42 -6.87 -10.37
C GLU A 260 24.12 -8.05 -9.67
N LYS A 261 23.43 -8.74 -8.76
CA LYS A 261 24.01 -9.91 -8.09
C LYS A 261 24.24 -11.11 -9.02
N VAL A 262 23.32 -11.34 -9.95
CA VAL A 262 23.39 -12.47 -10.88
C VAL A 262 24.32 -12.17 -12.05
N GLY A 263 24.38 -10.93 -12.55
CA GLY A 263 25.12 -10.51 -13.75
C GLY A 263 26.62 -10.82 -13.77
N HIS A 264 27.26 -11.03 -12.61
CA HIS A 264 28.66 -11.45 -12.54
C HIS A 264 28.87 -12.98 -12.48
N ARG A 265 27.81 -13.79 -12.30
CA ARG A 265 27.87 -15.26 -12.16
C ARG A 265 26.72 -16.03 -12.83
N ALA A 266 25.96 -15.37 -13.71
CA ALA A 266 24.70 -15.85 -14.26
C ALA A 266 24.84 -17.12 -15.11
N PRO A 267 24.18 -18.24 -14.76
CA PRO A 267 23.83 -19.27 -15.74
C PRO A 267 22.86 -18.66 -16.76
N ARG A 268 23.01 -18.99 -18.05
CA ARG A 268 22.26 -18.37 -19.17
C ARG A 268 20.72 -18.41 -19.04
N GLY A 269 20.14 -19.36 -18.29
CA GLY A 269 18.69 -19.42 -17.99
C GLY A 269 18.13 -18.27 -17.14
N SER A 270 18.97 -17.51 -16.43
CA SER A 270 18.55 -16.33 -15.67
C SER A 270 18.16 -15.14 -16.57
N ALA A 271 18.69 -15.07 -17.80
CA ALA A 271 18.35 -14.03 -18.76
C ALA A 271 16.89 -14.10 -19.22
N LEU A 272 16.33 -15.31 -19.34
CA LEU A 272 14.93 -15.52 -19.70
C LEU A 272 13.99 -15.10 -18.56
N LEU A 273 14.31 -15.44 -17.31
CA LEU A 273 13.53 -14.99 -16.14
C LEU A 273 13.52 -13.47 -16.03
N LEU A 274 14.66 -12.81 -16.29
CA LEU A 274 14.75 -11.36 -16.36
C LEU A 274 13.93 -10.79 -17.54
N GLN A 275 13.90 -11.45 -18.70
CA GLN A 275 13.08 -11.02 -19.84
C GLN A 275 11.58 -11.16 -19.55
N ILE A 276 11.16 -12.26 -18.92
CA ILE A 276 9.78 -12.50 -18.47
C ILE A 276 9.38 -11.44 -17.43
N ALA A 277 10.24 -11.17 -16.44
CA ALA A 277 10.03 -10.14 -15.43
C ALA A 277 9.94 -8.74 -16.06
N ASN A 278 10.83 -8.39 -16.99
CA ASN A 278 10.80 -7.09 -17.68
C ASN A 278 9.52 -6.90 -18.49
N ARG A 279 9.06 -7.93 -19.21
CA ARG A 279 7.78 -7.89 -19.93
C ARG A 279 6.61 -7.73 -18.96
N PHE A 280 6.64 -8.45 -17.84
CA PHE A 280 5.63 -8.33 -16.80
C PHE A 280 5.58 -6.91 -16.22
N LEU A 281 6.72 -6.31 -15.83
CA LEU A 281 6.77 -4.94 -15.34
C LEU A 281 6.33 -3.89 -16.38
N ALA A 282 6.63 -4.14 -17.64
CA ALA A 282 6.21 -3.28 -18.74
C ALA A 282 4.71 -3.42 -19.10
N GLY A 283 3.93 -4.21 -18.35
CA GLY A 283 2.52 -4.46 -18.64
C GLY A 283 2.31 -5.18 -19.97
N GLN A 284 3.27 -6.02 -20.37
CA GLN A 284 3.24 -6.85 -21.57
C GLN A 284 2.97 -8.32 -21.20
N ASN A 285 2.53 -9.13 -22.16
CA ASN A 285 2.33 -10.56 -21.92
C ASN A 285 3.69 -11.25 -21.61
N PRO A 286 3.89 -11.80 -20.40
CA PRO A 286 5.15 -12.45 -20.03
C PRO A 286 5.37 -13.78 -20.76
N VAL A 287 4.33 -14.36 -21.38
CA VAL A 287 4.35 -15.69 -22.02
C VAL A 287 4.55 -15.60 -23.55
N GLU A 288 4.44 -14.42 -24.13
CA GLU A 288 4.74 -14.16 -25.55
C GLU A 288 6.26 -14.00 -25.77
N LEU A 289 6.97 -15.14 -25.79
CA LEU A 289 8.35 -15.22 -26.26
C LEU A 289 8.38 -15.53 -27.76
N SER A 290 9.34 -14.97 -28.50
CA SER A 290 9.52 -15.26 -29.93
C SER A 290 9.86 -16.75 -30.14
N PHE A 291 9.56 -17.29 -31.32
CA PHE A 291 9.85 -18.69 -31.64
C PHE A 291 11.34 -19.02 -31.50
N LEU A 292 12.21 -18.07 -31.85
CA LEU A 292 13.66 -18.18 -31.69
C LEU A 292 14.08 -18.21 -30.21
N ASP A 293 13.44 -17.43 -29.34
CA ASP A 293 13.73 -17.43 -27.90
C ASP A 293 13.29 -18.75 -27.23
N LYS A 294 12.14 -19.30 -27.64
CA LYS A 294 11.63 -20.60 -27.18
C LYS A 294 12.50 -21.77 -27.65
N ALA A 295 12.94 -21.74 -28.91
CA ALA A 295 13.80 -22.79 -29.48
C ALA A 295 15.21 -22.77 -28.88
N ARG A 296 15.78 -21.57 -28.69
CA ARG A 296 17.08 -21.38 -28.04
C ARG A 296 17.07 -21.85 -26.58
N TYR A 297 15.97 -21.63 -25.86
CA TYR A 297 15.77 -22.14 -24.51
C TYR A 297 15.60 -23.67 -24.44
N ALA A 298 14.88 -24.28 -25.38
CA ALA A 298 14.74 -25.74 -25.43
C ALA A 298 16.09 -26.46 -25.59
N VAL A 299 16.98 -25.92 -26.43
CA VAL A 299 18.34 -26.43 -26.62
C VAL A 299 19.22 -26.22 -25.37
N GLU A 300 19.05 -25.10 -24.66
CA GLU A 300 19.80 -24.75 -23.45
C GLU A 300 19.37 -25.57 -22.20
N MET A 301 18.09 -25.91 -22.13
CA MET A 301 17.51 -26.78 -21.10
C MET A 301 17.97 -28.24 -21.23
N VAL A 302 18.19 -28.71 -22.47
CA VAL A 302 18.72 -30.05 -22.76
C VAL A 302 20.23 -30.13 -22.49
N THR A 303 20.98 -29.07 -22.75
CA THR A 303 22.45 -29.06 -22.62
C THR A 303 22.96 -28.78 -21.21
N SER A 304 22.17 -28.11 -20.35
CA SER A 304 22.61 -27.74 -19.00
C SER A 304 22.41 -28.82 -17.93
N GLY A 305 21.70 -29.92 -18.23
CA GLY A 305 21.42 -31.01 -17.28
C GLY A 305 20.57 -30.60 -16.05
N LYS A 306 20.19 -29.32 -15.94
CA LYS A 306 19.51 -28.71 -14.79
C LYS A 306 17.99 -28.69 -14.92
N LEU A 307 17.44 -29.50 -15.84
CA LEU A 307 15.99 -29.67 -15.98
C LEU A 307 15.32 -30.05 -14.65
N PHE A 308 16.06 -30.73 -13.77
CA PHE A 308 15.49 -31.36 -12.58
C PHE A 308 15.64 -30.55 -11.28
N ASP A 309 16.67 -29.73 -11.06
CA ASP A 309 16.91 -29.22 -9.69
C ASP A 309 16.17 -27.92 -9.33
N PHE A 310 15.80 -27.07 -10.29
CA PHE A 310 14.96 -25.89 -10.02
C PHE A 310 13.45 -26.21 -9.99
N TRP A 311 13.07 -27.34 -10.59
CA TRP A 311 11.69 -27.82 -10.69
C TRP A 311 11.38 -29.03 -9.81
N LYS A 312 12.39 -29.64 -9.15
CA LYS A 312 12.18 -30.55 -8.02
C LYS A 312 11.80 -29.75 -6.77
N SER A 313 10.60 -29.20 -6.79
CA SER A 313 9.84 -28.99 -5.56
C SER A 313 9.00 -30.26 -5.32
N PRO A 314 8.69 -30.60 -4.06
CA PRO A 314 7.88 -31.77 -3.74
C PRO A 314 6.63 -31.84 -4.63
N GLU A 315 6.21 -33.06 -4.99
CA GLU A 315 4.94 -33.28 -5.67
C GLU A 315 3.87 -32.44 -4.95
N GLY A 316 3.18 -31.54 -5.69
CA GLY A 316 2.20 -30.60 -5.13
C GLY A 316 2.57 -29.10 -5.10
N GLY A 317 3.80 -28.70 -5.45
CA GLY A 317 4.27 -27.31 -5.31
C GLY A 317 3.68 -26.23 -6.27
N LEU A 318 3.79 -24.96 -5.88
CA LEU A 318 3.33 -23.75 -6.62
C LEU A 318 3.82 -23.72 -8.09
N SER A 319 5.04 -24.15 -8.37
CA SER A 319 5.62 -24.19 -9.72
C SER A 319 4.83 -25.09 -10.68
N LYS A 320 4.34 -26.23 -10.19
CA LYS A 320 3.48 -27.15 -10.95
C LYS A 320 2.13 -26.52 -11.25
N GLU A 321 1.52 -25.83 -10.29
CA GLU A 321 0.25 -25.11 -10.51
C GLU A 321 0.40 -23.99 -11.52
N LEU A 322 1.44 -23.17 -11.37
CA LEU A 322 1.70 -22.06 -12.27
C LEU A 322 1.96 -22.55 -13.70
N SER A 323 2.71 -23.64 -13.84
CA SER A 323 2.96 -24.29 -15.14
C SER A 323 1.67 -24.80 -15.79
N ALA A 324 0.88 -25.57 -15.03
CA ALA A 324 -0.41 -26.10 -15.50
C ALA A 324 -1.41 -24.99 -15.83
N TYR A 325 -1.31 -23.83 -15.17
CA TYR A 325 -2.11 -22.65 -15.45
C TYR A 325 -1.66 -21.96 -16.75
N LEU A 326 -0.39 -21.60 -16.88
CA LEU A 326 0.13 -20.82 -18.02
C LEU A 326 0.17 -21.58 -19.36
N THR A 327 0.06 -22.90 -19.31
CA THR A 327 0.01 -23.77 -20.50
C THR A 327 -1.39 -23.90 -21.10
N GLN A 328 -2.46 -23.54 -20.37
CA GLN A 328 -3.83 -23.61 -20.87
C GLN A 328 -4.15 -22.51 -21.89
N ALA A 329 -4.74 -22.89 -23.03
CA ALA A 329 -5.10 -21.96 -24.10
C ALA A 329 -6.17 -20.95 -23.68
N SER A 330 -7.14 -21.37 -22.86
CA SER A 330 -8.16 -20.50 -22.25
C SER A 330 -7.54 -19.43 -21.38
N THR A 331 -6.61 -19.82 -20.50
CA THR A 331 -5.85 -18.90 -19.64
C THR A 331 -5.09 -17.86 -20.45
N ARG A 332 -4.39 -18.26 -21.51
CA ARG A 332 -3.66 -17.28 -22.37
C ARG A 332 -4.59 -16.26 -23.01
N LYS A 333 -5.76 -16.70 -23.48
CA LYS A 333 -6.77 -15.82 -24.07
C LYS A 333 -7.33 -14.84 -23.03
N GLU A 334 -7.55 -15.30 -21.80
CA GLU A 334 -8.05 -14.49 -20.71
C GLU A 334 -7.02 -13.44 -20.23
N LEU A 335 -5.75 -13.84 -20.09
CA LEU A 335 -4.65 -12.90 -19.78
C LEU A 335 -4.48 -11.84 -20.88
N GLN A 336 -4.63 -12.23 -22.15
CA GLN A 336 -4.58 -11.28 -23.28
C GLN A 336 -5.77 -10.31 -23.27
N ARG A 337 -6.94 -10.74 -22.82
CA ARG A 337 -8.10 -9.86 -22.64
C ARG A 337 -7.83 -8.80 -21.57
N VAL A 338 -7.33 -9.20 -20.39
CA VAL A 338 -6.95 -8.28 -19.30
C VAL A 338 -5.95 -7.22 -19.80
N LEU A 339 -4.98 -7.63 -20.61
CA LEU A 339 -4.00 -6.73 -21.23
C LEU A 339 -4.60 -5.71 -22.21
N SER A 340 -5.73 -6.04 -22.85
CA SER A 340 -6.37 -5.18 -23.85
C SER A 340 -7.35 -4.16 -23.26
N GLU A 341 -7.88 -4.41 -22.06
CA GLU A 341 -8.91 -3.58 -21.43
C GLU A 341 -8.30 -2.39 -20.65
N GLU A 342 -7.10 -2.55 -20.10
CA GLU A 342 -6.46 -1.54 -19.25
C GLU A 342 -5.36 -0.77 -20.00
N LYS A 343 -5.37 0.56 -19.92
CA LYS A 343 -4.47 1.41 -20.71
C LYS A 343 -3.16 1.67 -19.98
N GLU A 344 -3.23 1.88 -18.68
CA GLU A 344 -2.06 2.19 -17.85
C GLU A 344 -1.19 0.94 -17.66
N PRO A 345 0.12 0.98 -17.95
CA PRO A 345 1.01 -0.16 -17.78
C PRO A 345 1.01 -0.74 -16.36
N GLU A 346 1.01 0.12 -15.32
CA GLU A 346 1.03 -0.36 -13.94
C GLU A 346 -0.24 -1.11 -13.56
N ARG A 347 -1.40 -0.56 -13.95
CA ARG A 347 -2.70 -1.20 -13.72
C ARG A 347 -2.82 -2.52 -14.47
N ARG A 348 -2.29 -2.60 -15.70
CA ARG A 348 -2.20 -3.86 -16.46
C ARG A 348 -1.42 -4.92 -15.69
N SER A 349 -0.22 -4.59 -15.21
CA SER A 349 0.63 -5.50 -14.44
C SER A 349 -0.06 -5.96 -13.16
N PHE A 350 -0.71 -5.04 -12.45
CA PHE A 350 -1.50 -5.34 -11.25
C PHE A 350 -2.66 -6.30 -11.53
N ARG A 351 -3.47 -6.03 -12.57
CA ARG A 351 -4.61 -6.88 -12.93
C ARG A 351 -4.18 -8.27 -13.38
N LEU A 352 -3.08 -8.38 -14.13
CA LEU A 352 -2.48 -9.66 -14.49
C LEU A 352 -2.03 -10.45 -13.25
N ALA A 353 -1.33 -9.80 -12.32
CA ALA A 353 -0.90 -10.43 -11.08
C ALA A 353 -2.09 -10.92 -10.26
N SER A 354 -3.11 -10.07 -10.09
CA SER A 354 -4.36 -10.41 -9.42
C SER A 354 -4.98 -11.66 -10.01
N LYS A 355 -5.13 -11.70 -11.34
CA LYS A 355 -5.72 -12.84 -12.04
C LYS A 355 -4.94 -14.14 -11.80
N VAL A 356 -3.62 -14.11 -11.97
CA VAL A 356 -2.77 -15.29 -11.73
C VAL A 356 -2.84 -15.75 -10.28
N ILE A 357 -2.72 -14.82 -9.32
CA ILE A 357 -2.73 -15.12 -7.88
C ILE A 357 -4.06 -15.76 -7.49
N ASN A 358 -5.16 -15.18 -7.94
CA ASN A 358 -6.51 -15.63 -7.65
C ASN A 358 -6.78 -17.02 -8.24
N ASP A 359 -6.45 -17.24 -9.52
CA ASP A 359 -6.69 -18.52 -10.19
C ASP A 359 -5.84 -19.66 -9.60
N VAL A 360 -4.58 -19.38 -9.26
CA VAL A 360 -3.69 -20.35 -8.61
C VAL A 360 -4.15 -20.65 -7.18
N GLY A 361 -4.54 -19.63 -6.42
CA GLY A 361 -5.11 -19.79 -5.08
C GLY A 361 -6.36 -20.66 -5.08
N TYR A 362 -7.26 -20.42 -6.03
CA TYR A 362 -8.47 -21.22 -6.19
C TYR A 362 -8.17 -22.69 -6.52
N ARG A 363 -7.19 -22.97 -7.39
CA ARG A 363 -6.76 -24.35 -7.70
C ARG A 363 -6.21 -25.08 -6.48
N ILE A 364 -5.44 -24.39 -5.63
CA ILE A 364 -4.93 -24.94 -4.37
C ILE A 364 -6.10 -25.37 -3.48
N VAL A 365 -7.12 -24.52 -3.34
CA VAL A 365 -8.33 -24.83 -2.57
C VAL A 365 -9.06 -26.03 -3.16
N LEU A 366 -9.29 -26.08 -4.48
CA LEU A 366 -9.97 -27.21 -5.11
C LEU A 366 -9.24 -28.54 -4.89
N ARG A 367 -7.91 -28.56 -4.94
CA ARG A 367 -7.13 -29.78 -4.67
C ARG A 367 -7.17 -30.20 -3.22
N PHE A 368 -7.12 -29.25 -2.30
CA PHE A 368 -7.33 -29.53 -0.88
C PHE A 368 -8.68 -30.22 -0.67
N LEU A 369 -9.75 -29.65 -1.22
CA LEU A 369 -11.10 -30.19 -1.07
C LEU A 369 -11.25 -31.58 -1.73
N ASP A 370 -10.70 -31.78 -2.92
CA ASP A 370 -10.73 -33.09 -3.62
C ASP A 370 -10.05 -34.20 -2.81
N LYS A 371 -8.93 -33.91 -2.13
CA LYS A 371 -8.25 -34.88 -1.26
C LYS A 371 -9.03 -35.15 0.03
N VAL A 372 -9.57 -34.13 0.67
CA VAL A 372 -10.40 -34.27 1.88
C VAL A 372 -11.65 -35.10 1.57
N GLN A 373 -12.33 -34.84 0.45
CA GLN A 373 -13.50 -35.62 0.01
C GLN A 373 -13.19 -37.11 -0.23
N LYS A 374 -11.93 -37.43 -0.58
CA LYS A 374 -11.46 -38.82 -0.75
C LYS A 374 -11.03 -39.49 0.56
N GLY A 375 -11.22 -38.82 1.70
CA GLY A 375 -10.84 -39.32 3.02
C GLY A 375 -9.37 -39.12 3.39
N ASP A 376 -8.58 -38.46 2.54
CA ASP A 376 -7.15 -38.19 2.77
C ASP A 376 -6.96 -36.78 3.36
N VAL A 377 -7.34 -36.61 4.63
CA VAL A 377 -7.25 -35.32 5.33
C VAL A 377 -5.81 -34.86 5.48
N LEU A 378 -4.90 -35.78 5.83
CA LEU A 378 -3.47 -35.46 6.01
C LEU A 378 -2.80 -35.12 4.68
N GLY A 379 -3.05 -35.88 3.61
CA GLY A 379 -2.55 -35.55 2.28
C GLY A 379 -3.21 -34.32 1.66
N GLY A 380 -4.41 -33.93 2.12
CA GLY A 380 -5.04 -32.65 1.81
C GLY A 380 -4.17 -31.44 2.19
N LEU A 381 -3.35 -31.55 3.25
CA LEU A 381 -2.47 -30.46 3.69
C LEU A 381 -1.33 -30.17 2.70
N GLU A 382 -0.97 -31.11 1.84
CA GLU A 382 0.11 -30.95 0.84
C GLU A 382 -0.17 -29.79 -0.14
N PRO A 383 -1.35 -29.70 -0.81
CA PRO A 383 -1.72 -28.53 -1.60
C PRO A 383 -1.59 -27.18 -0.86
N LEU A 384 -1.89 -27.14 0.44
CA LEU A 384 -1.83 -25.91 1.23
C LEU A 384 -0.40 -25.38 1.40
N ALA A 385 0.63 -26.20 1.17
CA ALA A 385 2.02 -25.73 1.10
C ALA A 385 2.22 -24.68 -0.01
N GLY A 386 1.39 -24.68 -1.05
CA GLY A 386 1.38 -23.67 -2.12
C GLY A 386 0.91 -22.28 -1.68
N VAL A 387 0.19 -22.17 -0.55
CA VAL A 387 -0.32 -20.89 -0.03
C VAL A 387 0.82 -19.98 0.41
N ILE A 388 1.89 -20.51 1.00
CA ILE A 388 3.03 -19.72 1.48
C ILE A 388 3.72 -18.97 0.34
N PRO A 389 4.22 -19.63 -0.72
CA PRO A 389 4.88 -18.91 -1.82
C PRO A 389 3.91 -18.05 -2.63
N LEU A 390 2.62 -18.41 -2.70
CA LEU A 390 1.60 -17.54 -3.29
C LEU A 390 1.44 -16.25 -2.48
N GLY A 391 1.33 -16.36 -1.15
CA GLY A 391 1.25 -15.23 -0.23
C GLY A 391 2.49 -14.33 -0.32
N LEU A 392 3.69 -14.90 -0.47
CA LEU A 392 4.92 -14.13 -0.73
C LEU A 392 4.87 -13.37 -2.05
N ALA A 393 4.28 -13.95 -3.11
CA ALA A 393 4.08 -13.26 -4.39
C ALA A 393 3.02 -12.14 -4.30
N THR A 394 2.01 -12.31 -3.44
CA THR A 394 0.95 -11.31 -3.20
C THR A 394 1.39 -10.20 -2.24
N ALA A 395 2.34 -10.46 -1.34
CA ALA A 395 2.73 -9.54 -0.28
C ALA A 395 3.16 -8.13 -0.75
N PRO A 396 3.96 -7.95 -1.83
CA PRO A 396 4.30 -6.62 -2.33
C PRO A 396 3.08 -5.77 -2.71
N TYR A 397 2.04 -6.41 -3.26
CA TYR A 397 0.79 -5.74 -3.62
C TYR A 397 0.01 -5.31 -2.38
N LEU A 398 -0.14 -6.18 -1.39
CA LEU A 398 -0.83 -5.83 -0.13
C LEU A 398 -0.06 -4.75 0.63
N TYR A 399 1.28 -4.81 0.59
CA TYR A 399 2.13 -3.82 1.23
C TYR A 399 2.03 -2.44 0.58
N SER A 400 1.82 -2.34 -0.74
CA SER A 400 1.65 -1.03 -1.38
C SER A 400 0.40 -0.30 -0.89
N PHE A 401 -0.70 -1.01 -0.67
CA PHE A 401 -1.89 -0.46 -0.01
C PHE A 401 -1.64 -0.08 1.45
N HIS A 402 -0.89 -0.89 2.18
CA HIS A 402 -0.52 -0.60 3.56
C HIS A 402 0.35 0.66 3.67
N SER A 403 1.36 0.81 2.81
CA SER A 403 2.29 1.94 2.82
C SER A 403 1.61 3.25 2.42
N LEU A 404 0.54 3.18 1.62
CA LEU A 404 -0.24 4.34 1.18
C LEU A 404 -1.50 4.57 2.04
N ARG A 405 -1.68 3.83 3.14
CA ARG A 405 -2.81 4.07 4.03
C ARG A 405 -2.67 5.42 4.74
N ALA A 406 -3.75 6.18 4.79
CA ALA A 406 -3.77 7.45 5.50
C ALA A 406 -4.02 7.23 7.00
N ASP A 407 -3.23 7.90 7.86
CA ASP A 407 -3.47 7.94 9.31
C ASP A 407 -4.65 8.86 9.63
N ARG A 408 -5.87 8.37 9.38
CA ARG A 408 -7.10 9.17 9.50
C ARG A 408 -7.30 9.78 10.90
N PRO A 409 -6.97 9.10 12.02
CA PRO A 409 -7.01 9.73 13.35
C PRO A 409 -6.08 10.94 13.45
N LEU A 410 -4.82 10.83 13.03
CA LEU A 410 -3.88 11.95 13.02
C LEU A 410 -4.36 13.08 12.11
N LEU A 411 -4.74 12.75 10.88
CA LEU A 411 -5.23 13.74 9.91
C LEU A 411 -6.49 14.45 10.39
N GLY A 412 -7.40 13.74 11.05
CA GLY A 412 -8.59 14.30 11.69
C GLY A 412 -8.23 15.28 12.80
N ALA A 413 -7.34 14.87 13.71
CA ALA A 413 -6.89 15.72 14.81
C ALA A 413 -6.12 16.96 14.33
N VAL A 414 -5.36 16.86 13.24
CA VAL A 414 -4.74 18.02 12.57
C VAL A 414 -5.81 18.90 11.94
N ALA A 415 -6.70 18.34 11.12
CA ALA A 415 -7.75 19.10 10.45
C ALA A 415 -8.61 19.91 11.44
N GLU A 416 -9.00 19.32 12.57
CA GLU A 416 -9.78 19.98 13.63
C GLU A 416 -9.06 21.18 14.25
N ARG A 417 -7.72 21.19 14.26
CA ARG A 417 -6.96 22.30 14.82
C ARG A 417 -6.79 23.46 13.85
N PHE A 418 -6.80 23.22 12.54
CA PHE A 418 -6.47 24.25 11.55
C PHE A 418 -7.65 24.68 10.69
N LEU A 419 -8.58 23.78 10.40
CA LEU A 419 -9.66 24.00 9.45
C LEU A 419 -10.96 24.27 10.21
N ALA A 420 -11.77 25.19 9.68
CA ALA A 420 -13.08 25.51 10.25
C ALA A 420 -14.08 24.34 10.14
N GLN A 421 -13.92 23.51 9.10
CA GLN A 421 -14.74 22.34 8.85
C GLN A 421 -13.83 21.16 8.51
N ARG A 422 -14.22 19.97 8.99
CA ARG A 422 -13.52 18.74 8.67
C ARG A 422 -13.69 18.44 7.17
N PRO A 423 -12.61 18.25 6.40
CA PRO A 423 -12.70 17.94 4.98
C PRO A 423 -13.56 16.70 4.71
N GLU A 424 -14.34 16.72 3.64
CA GLU A 424 -15.27 15.64 3.26
C GLU A 424 -14.61 14.24 3.28
N PRO A 425 -13.40 14.03 2.72
CA PRO A 425 -12.76 12.71 2.77
C PRO A 425 -12.46 12.20 4.19
N LEU A 426 -12.31 13.09 5.17
CA LEU A 426 -12.12 12.76 6.59
C LEU A 426 -13.43 12.69 7.38
N ALA A 427 -14.49 13.34 6.90
CA ALA A 427 -15.83 13.32 7.48
C ALA A 427 -16.68 12.14 6.99
N ASN A 428 -16.24 11.44 5.94
CA ASN A 428 -16.94 10.27 5.43
C ASN A 428 -17.04 9.16 6.49
N HIS A 429 -18.16 8.43 6.47
CA HIS A 429 -18.46 7.31 7.34
C HIS A 429 -18.93 6.08 6.54
N MET A 430 -18.45 5.94 5.30
CA MET A 430 -18.87 4.87 4.39
C MET A 430 -18.50 3.49 4.96
N LYS A 431 -19.47 2.57 4.96
CA LYS A 431 -19.34 1.22 5.54
C LYS A 431 -19.54 0.13 4.50
N GLY A 432 -18.63 -0.84 4.51
CA GLY A 432 -18.74 -2.05 3.68
C GLY A 432 -19.23 -3.22 4.52
N TRP A 433 -20.40 -3.77 4.21
CA TRP A 433 -20.96 -4.92 4.92
C TRP A 433 -20.68 -6.22 4.17
N CYS A 434 -19.64 -6.93 4.61
CA CYS A 434 -19.13 -8.17 4.05
C CYS A 434 -20.01 -9.37 4.44
N THR A 435 -20.46 -10.14 3.45
CA THR A 435 -21.23 -11.37 3.66
C THR A 435 -21.02 -12.40 2.54
N ASP A 436 -21.01 -13.68 2.91
CA ASP A 436 -20.95 -14.82 1.97
C ASP A 436 -22.33 -15.32 1.53
N THR A 437 -23.41 -14.94 2.24
CA THR A 437 -24.70 -15.66 2.20
C THR A 437 -25.87 -14.83 1.68
N LEU A 438 -25.63 -13.80 0.87
CA LEU A 438 -26.66 -12.80 0.53
C LEU A 438 -27.82 -13.33 -0.35
N GLU A 439 -27.60 -14.40 -1.11
CA GLU A 439 -28.63 -15.06 -1.94
C GLU A 439 -29.24 -16.29 -1.28
N ASP A 440 -28.68 -16.75 -0.16
CA ASP A 440 -29.19 -17.93 0.51
C ASP A 440 -30.58 -17.61 1.09
N VAL A 441 -31.51 -18.56 0.97
CA VAL A 441 -32.87 -18.44 1.52
C VAL A 441 -32.82 -18.63 3.04
N ASN A 442 -32.14 -17.73 3.74
CA ASN A 442 -31.95 -17.77 5.18
C ASN A 442 -32.34 -16.44 5.83
N GLY A 443 -32.62 -16.48 7.14
CA GLY A 443 -33.01 -15.28 7.89
C GLY A 443 -31.91 -14.21 7.94
N VAL A 444 -30.65 -14.59 7.69
CA VAL A 444 -29.48 -13.70 7.72
C VAL A 444 -29.49 -12.77 6.50
N ALA A 445 -29.65 -13.30 5.30
CA ALA A 445 -29.72 -12.51 4.06
C ALA A 445 -30.81 -11.43 4.13
N ARG A 446 -32.00 -11.81 4.61
CA ARG A 446 -33.11 -10.87 4.83
C ARG A 446 -32.76 -9.81 5.87
N THR A 447 -32.15 -10.21 6.98
CA THR A 447 -31.73 -9.28 8.05
C THR A 447 -30.71 -8.26 7.54
N ILE A 448 -29.68 -8.71 6.81
CA ILE A 448 -28.64 -7.83 6.23
C ILE A 448 -29.28 -6.82 5.27
N ARG A 449 -30.14 -7.27 4.36
CA ARG A 449 -30.83 -6.39 3.40
C ARG A 449 -31.71 -5.36 4.11
N THR A 450 -32.54 -5.82 5.04
CA THR A 450 -33.43 -4.94 5.81
C THR A 450 -32.64 -3.91 6.62
N MET A 451 -31.57 -4.31 7.31
CA MET A 451 -30.75 -3.40 8.11
C MET A 451 -29.95 -2.42 7.25
N ALA A 452 -29.39 -2.88 6.12
CA ALA A 452 -28.66 -2.02 5.20
C ALA A 452 -29.59 -0.97 4.55
N THR A 453 -30.79 -1.37 4.13
CA THR A 453 -31.80 -0.45 3.60
C THR A 453 -32.27 0.55 4.66
N ALA A 454 -32.66 0.08 5.85
CA ALA A 454 -33.08 0.98 6.94
C ALA A 454 -31.95 1.95 7.35
N GLY A 455 -30.70 1.48 7.35
CA GLY A 455 -29.53 2.32 7.58
C GLY A 455 -29.39 3.41 6.52
N ARG A 456 -29.50 3.06 5.24
CA ARG A 456 -29.47 4.03 4.12
C ARG A 456 -30.62 5.03 4.19
N GLU A 457 -31.83 4.59 4.49
CA GLU A 457 -32.99 5.46 4.70
C GLU A 457 -32.79 6.42 5.88
N SER A 458 -31.98 6.03 6.86
CA SER A 458 -31.57 6.86 8.00
C SER A 458 -30.33 7.73 7.72
N GLY A 459 -29.85 7.77 6.48
CA GLY A 459 -28.70 8.57 6.04
C GLY A 459 -27.32 7.91 6.21
N ALA A 460 -27.25 6.62 6.58
CA ALA A 460 -25.98 5.90 6.66
C ALA A 460 -25.52 5.41 5.27
N ASP A 461 -24.25 5.64 4.95
CA ASP A 461 -23.66 5.16 3.70
C ASP A 461 -23.16 3.71 3.88
N ILE A 462 -24.05 2.75 3.55
CA ILE A 462 -23.80 1.32 3.71
C ILE A 462 -23.93 0.62 2.36
N THR A 463 -22.83 -0.01 1.93
CA THR A 463 -22.79 -0.88 0.76
C THR A 463 -22.55 -2.33 1.22
N ILE A 464 -23.38 -3.27 0.78
CA ILE A 464 -23.16 -4.69 1.02
C ILE A 464 -22.09 -5.19 0.05
N LEU A 465 -21.08 -5.88 0.57
CA LEU A 465 -19.97 -6.46 -0.19
C LEU A 465 -20.11 -7.99 -0.17
N THR A 466 -20.24 -8.60 -1.33
CA THR A 466 -20.43 -10.06 -1.47
C THR A 466 -19.73 -10.57 -2.73
N SER A 467 -19.56 -11.88 -2.87
CA SER A 467 -19.11 -12.50 -4.12
C SER A 467 -19.96 -13.72 -4.41
N ARG A 468 -20.74 -13.66 -5.50
CA ARG A 468 -21.69 -14.69 -5.94
C ARG A 468 -21.74 -14.77 -7.46
N LEU A 469 -21.80 -16.00 -7.98
CA LEU A 469 -21.89 -16.23 -9.41
C LEU A 469 -23.33 -15.98 -9.89
N GLY A 470 -23.49 -15.19 -10.95
CA GLY A 470 -24.79 -14.98 -11.59
C GLY A 470 -25.78 -14.10 -10.80
N MET A 471 -25.33 -13.46 -9.71
CA MET A 471 -26.15 -12.51 -8.96
C MET A 471 -26.56 -11.33 -9.84
N LYS A 472 -27.84 -10.97 -9.80
CA LYS A 472 -28.37 -9.79 -10.49
C LYS A 472 -27.87 -8.51 -9.82
N SER A 473 -27.65 -7.47 -10.63
CA SER A 473 -27.33 -6.14 -10.10
C SER A 473 -28.43 -5.66 -9.16
N GLU A 474 -28.03 -5.11 -8.01
CA GLU A 474 -28.91 -4.65 -6.96
C GLU A 474 -28.36 -3.36 -6.33
N GLU A 475 -29.24 -2.43 -6.01
CA GLU A 475 -28.88 -1.17 -5.38
C GLU A 475 -28.28 -1.37 -3.99
N GLY A 476 -27.17 -0.70 -3.70
CA GLY A 476 -26.47 -0.82 -2.42
C GLY A 476 -25.76 -2.15 -2.22
N VAL A 477 -25.58 -2.94 -3.29
CA VAL A 477 -24.81 -4.20 -3.29
C VAL A 477 -23.68 -4.11 -4.31
N MET A 478 -22.47 -4.36 -3.84
CA MET A 478 -21.31 -4.64 -4.67
C MET A 478 -21.05 -6.15 -4.68
N ASN A 479 -21.35 -6.78 -5.82
CA ASN A 479 -21.06 -8.19 -6.05
C ASN A 479 -19.75 -8.35 -6.84
N PHE A 480 -18.73 -8.92 -6.22
CA PHE A 480 -17.48 -9.30 -6.87
C PHE A 480 -17.66 -10.60 -7.64
N GLN A 481 -17.23 -10.65 -8.89
CA GLN A 481 -17.24 -11.90 -9.67
C GLN A 481 -16.27 -12.89 -9.02
N PRO A 482 -16.75 -14.06 -8.54
CA PRO A 482 -15.88 -15.03 -7.92
C PRO A 482 -14.98 -15.71 -8.95
N ILE A 483 -13.84 -16.19 -8.49
CA ILE A 483 -12.93 -17.03 -9.29
C ILE A 483 -13.59 -18.40 -9.55
N GLY A 484 -14.36 -18.87 -8.58
CA GLY A 484 -15.23 -20.03 -8.68
C GLY A 484 -15.96 -20.28 -7.38
N GLU A 485 -16.76 -21.35 -7.36
CA GLU A 485 -17.53 -21.78 -6.20
C GLU A 485 -17.12 -23.19 -5.77
N PHE A 486 -17.15 -23.43 -4.47
CA PHE A 486 -16.83 -24.72 -3.89
C PHE A 486 -17.81 -25.06 -2.76
N ALA A 487 -17.97 -26.35 -2.49
CA ALA A 487 -18.72 -26.84 -1.34
C ALA A 487 -17.73 -27.35 -0.29
N ILE A 488 -18.06 -27.15 0.99
CA ILE A 488 -17.32 -27.77 2.08
C ILE A 488 -17.85 -29.21 2.23
N PRO A 489 -16.96 -30.22 2.35
CA PRO A 489 -17.35 -31.59 2.70
C PRO A 489 -18.27 -31.60 3.93
N GLU A 490 -19.22 -32.54 3.98
CA GLU A 490 -20.24 -32.63 5.06
C GLU A 490 -21.20 -31.42 5.18
N TYR A 491 -21.01 -30.35 4.40
CA TYR A 491 -21.86 -29.15 4.37
C TYR A 491 -22.18 -28.72 2.92
N GLU A 492 -22.66 -29.67 2.12
CA GLU A 492 -22.91 -29.48 0.68
C GLU A 492 -24.08 -28.56 0.35
N LEU A 493 -24.96 -28.30 1.33
CA LEU A 493 -26.16 -27.47 1.16
C LEU A 493 -25.83 -25.99 0.89
N GLN A 494 -24.61 -25.54 1.19
CA GLN A 494 -24.18 -24.16 1.01
C GLN A 494 -22.90 -24.07 0.18
N LYS A 495 -23.02 -23.54 -1.04
CA LYS A 495 -21.86 -23.20 -1.87
C LYS A 495 -21.23 -21.91 -1.39
N LEU A 496 -19.92 -21.95 -1.16
CA LEU A 496 -19.10 -20.77 -0.92
C LEU A 496 -18.41 -20.34 -2.20
N SER A 497 -18.07 -19.06 -2.26
CA SER A 497 -17.40 -18.47 -3.40
C SER A 497 -15.95 -18.15 -3.03
N PHE A 498 -15.03 -18.28 -3.98
CA PHE A 498 -13.65 -17.82 -3.83
C PHE A 498 -13.53 -16.40 -4.39
N PRO A 499 -13.50 -15.35 -3.54
CA PRO A 499 -13.54 -13.97 -4.00
C PRO A 499 -12.17 -13.49 -4.54
N PRO A 500 -12.16 -12.49 -5.44
CA PRO A 500 -10.93 -11.93 -5.99
C PRO A 500 -10.25 -10.98 -4.97
N LEU A 501 -9.19 -11.45 -4.30
CA LEU A 501 -8.58 -10.75 -3.17
C LEU A 501 -8.11 -9.33 -3.53
N LEU A 502 -7.22 -9.18 -4.52
CA LEU A 502 -6.61 -7.88 -4.83
C LEU A 502 -7.63 -6.87 -5.39
N GLU A 503 -8.66 -7.36 -6.10
CA GLU A 503 -9.74 -6.50 -6.60
C GLU A 503 -10.63 -6.00 -5.47
N PHE A 504 -10.87 -6.84 -4.45
CA PHE A 504 -11.57 -6.43 -3.25
C PHE A 504 -10.78 -5.34 -2.49
N VAL A 505 -9.47 -5.52 -2.29
CA VAL A 505 -8.62 -4.50 -1.63
C VAL A 505 -8.65 -3.18 -2.42
N ASP A 506 -8.45 -3.24 -3.74
CA ASP A 506 -8.48 -2.07 -4.64
C ASP A 506 -9.81 -1.32 -4.58
N HIS A 507 -10.94 -2.05 -4.61
CA HIS A 507 -12.27 -1.46 -4.45
C HIS A 507 -12.45 -0.78 -3.09
N VAL A 508 -12.05 -1.45 -2.00
CA VAL A 508 -12.22 -0.89 -0.66
C VAL A 508 -11.39 0.38 -0.48
N ALA A 509 -10.15 0.38 -0.97
CA ALA A 509 -9.26 1.54 -0.92
C ALA A 509 -9.78 2.70 -1.78
N SER A 510 -10.17 2.44 -3.03
CA SER A 510 -10.59 3.48 -3.98
C SER A 510 -11.94 4.11 -3.65
N ARG A 511 -12.87 3.35 -3.03
CA ARG A 511 -14.17 3.87 -2.61
C ARG A 511 -14.11 4.67 -1.30
N GLY A 512 -13.04 4.50 -0.52
CA GLY A 512 -12.82 5.29 0.70
C GLY A 512 -13.64 4.83 1.91
N TYR A 513 -13.92 3.52 2.02
CA TYR A 513 -14.58 2.94 3.20
C TYR A 513 -13.79 3.25 4.48
N THR A 514 -14.51 3.42 5.59
CA THR A 514 -13.94 3.72 6.91
C THR A 514 -14.17 2.64 7.94
N GLU A 515 -15.14 1.75 7.68
CA GLU A 515 -15.44 0.59 8.51
C GLU A 515 -15.86 -0.59 7.63
N LEU A 516 -15.38 -1.78 7.95
CA LEU A 516 -15.88 -3.04 7.40
C LEU A 516 -16.67 -3.81 8.46
N ILE A 517 -17.91 -4.14 8.13
CA ILE A 517 -18.78 -4.99 8.94
C ILE A 517 -18.68 -6.42 8.39
N LEU A 518 -18.25 -7.38 9.21
CA LEU A 518 -18.03 -8.78 8.83
C LEU A 518 -19.18 -9.63 9.36
N SER A 519 -20.13 -9.99 8.50
CA SER A 519 -21.30 -10.79 8.92
C SER A 519 -20.99 -12.27 8.99
N THR A 520 -20.07 -12.75 8.16
CA THR A 520 -19.79 -14.16 7.99
C THR A 520 -18.29 -14.38 8.14
N PRO A 521 -17.85 -15.45 8.81
CA PRO A 521 -16.44 -15.82 8.89
C PRO A 521 -16.02 -16.68 7.69
N GLY A 522 -16.66 -16.54 6.53
CA GLY A 522 -16.31 -17.27 5.31
C GLY A 522 -15.27 -16.52 4.46
N PRO A 523 -15.08 -16.91 3.19
CA PRO A 523 -14.12 -16.29 2.28
C PRO A 523 -14.23 -14.77 2.19
N ILE A 524 -15.44 -14.21 2.09
CA ILE A 524 -15.67 -12.76 2.07
C ILE A 524 -15.30 -12.12 3.41
N GLY A 525 -15.64 -12.75 4.52
CA GLY A 525 -15.24 -12.29 5.86
C GLY A 525 -13.73 -12.25 6.05
N LEU A 526 -13.03 -13.29 5.60
CA LEU A 526 -11.57 -13.40 5.68
C LEU A 526 -10.86 -12.32 4.88
N ILE A 527 -11.26 -12.09 3.62
CA ILE A 527 -10.66 -11.02 2.83
C ILE A 527 -11.06 -9.64 3.36
N GLY A 528 -12.26 -9.48 3.93
CA GLY A 528 -12.69 -8.26 4.59
C GLY A 528 -11.82 -7.93 5.80
N LEU A 529 -11.55 -8.93 6.66
CA LEU A 529 -10.66 -8.79 7.80
C LEU A 529 -9.24 -8.40 7.37
N LEU A 530 -8.67 -9.13 6.41
CA LEU A 530 -7.34 -8.86 5.87
C LEU A 530 -7.25 -7.43 5.29
N THR A 531 -8.24 -7.04 4.49
CA THR A 531 -8.31 -5.72 3.85
C THR A 531 -8.37 -4.61 4.89
N ALA A 532 -9.20 -4.76 5.93
CA ALA A 532 -9.27 -3.79 7.00
C ALA A 532 -7.94 -3.66 7.74
N GLN A 533 -7.24 -4.76 8.02
CA GLN A 533 -5.93 -4.73 8.67
C GLN A 533 -4.87 -4.02 7.83
N ILE A 534 -4.84 -4.29 6.52
CA ILE A 534 -3.93 -3.64 5.57
C ILE A 534 -4.16 -2.13 5.56
N LEU A 535 -5.42 -1.71 5.38
CA LEU A 535 -5.81 -0.31 5.22
C LEU A 535 -5.97 0.44 6.56
N GLY A 536 -5.89 -0.25 7.70
CA GLY A 536 -6.10 0.34 9.02
C GLY A 536 -7.55 0.77 9.28
N LEU A 537 -8.52 0.05 8.73
CA LEU A 537 -9.94 0.33 8.90
C LEU A 537 -10.49 -0.28 10.18
N ARG A 538 -11.54 0.34 10.71
CA ARG A 538 -12.31 -0.23 11.80
C ARG A 538 -13.02 -1.51 11.34
N THR A 539 -13.11 -2.50 12.22
CA THR A 539 -13.84 -3.75 11.98
C THR A 539 -14.90 -4.03 13.03
N SER A 540 -16.10 -4.38 12.57
CA SER A 540 -17.19 -4.86 13.40
C SER A 540 -17.64 -6.22 12.87
N ALA A 541 -17.73 -7.26 13.69
CA ALA A 541 -18.26 -8.56 13.27
C ALA A 541 -19.64 -8.84 13.87
N ILE A 542 -20.46 -9.64 13.20
CA ILE A 542 -21.77 -10.06 13.68
C ILE A 542 -21.79 -11.58 13.81
N TYR A 543 -21.88 -12.08 15.04
CA TYR A 543 -22.03 -13.49 15.33
C TYR A 543 -23.52 -13.85 15.43
N HIS A 544 -24.07 -14.38 14.34
CA HIS A 544 -25.48 -14.78 14.25
C HIS A 544 -25.72 -16.29 14.10
N THR A 545 -24.73 -17.04 13.60
CA THR A 545 -24.82 -18.48 13.39
C THR A 545 -23.85 -19.19 14.35
N ASP A 546 -24.35 -20.14 15.13
CA ASP A 546 -23.51 -20.98 16.00
C ASP A 546 -22.80 -22.07 15.19
N PHE A 547 -21.80 -21.65 14.39
CA PHE A 547 -21.07 -22.53 13.50
C PHE A 547 -20.43 -23.72 14.23
N PRO A 548 -19.83 -23.58 15.43
CA PRO A 548 -19.34 -24.73 16.19
C PRO A 548 -20.41 -25.75 16.52
N GLN A 549 -21.62 -25.31 16.91
CA GLN A 549 -22.73 -26.22 17.17
C GLN A 549 -23.21 -26.92 15.88
N TYR A 550 -23.26 -26.22 14.75
CA TYR A 550 -23.56 -26.83 13.45
C TYR A 550 -22.49 -27.85 13.04
N ALA A 551 -21.22 -27.51 13.18
CA ALA A 551 -20.10 -28.39 12.83
C ALA A 551 -20.14 -29.69 13.63
N ARG A 552 -20.44 -29.61 14.94
CA ARG A 552 -20.66 -30.77 15.80
C ARG A 552 -21.81 -31.66 15.29
N PHE A 553 -22.96 -31.06 14.96
CA PHE A 553 -24.13 -31.80 14.49
C PHE A 553 -23.87 -32.51 13.15
N LEU A 554 -23.18 -31.85 12.22
CA LEU A 554 -22.85 -32.38 10.90
C LEU A 554 -21.75 -33.44 10.92
N SER A 555 -20.92 -33.45 11.96
CA SER A 555 -19.82 -34.41 12.16
C SER A 555 -20.18 -35.56 13.11
N GLU A 556 -21.47 -35.85 13.31
CA GLU A 556 -21.95 -36.92 14.19
C GLU A 556 -21.39 -36.82 15.63
N ASP A 557 -21.37 -35.61 16.19
CA ASP A 557 -20.85 -35.28 17.52
C ASP A 557 -19.33 -35.45 17.70
N ASP A 558 -18.52 -35.38 16.63
CA ASP A 558 -17.05 -35.40 16.73
C ASP A 558 -16.51 -34.18 17.54
N PRO A 559 -15.95 -34.39 18.75
CA PRO A 559 -15.43 -33.30 19.59
C PRO A 559 -14.23 -32.58 18.97
N MET A 560 -13.48 -33.24 18.08
CA MET A 560 -12.33 -32.66 17.40
C MET A 560 -12.79 -31.57 16.41
N VAL A 561 -13.82 -31.85 15.62
CA VAL A 561 -14.40 -30.91 14.65
C VAL A 561 -15.02 -29.70 15.36
N GLU A 562 -15.75 -29.93 16.45
CA GLU A 562 -16.28 -28.86 17.30
C GLU A 562 -15.15 -27.97 17.85
N GLY A 563 -14.07 -28.58 18.37
CA GLY A 563 -12.90 -27.87 18.89
C GLY A 563 -12.19 -27.03 17.81
N MET A 564 -11.99 -27.58 16.62
CA MET A 564 -11.40 -26.85 15.49
C MET A 564 -12.26 -25.66 15.05
N ALA A 565 -13.58 -25.85 14.96
CA ALA A 565 -14.51 -24.77 14.66
C ALA A 565 -14.43 -23.65 15.71
N TRP A 566 -14.38 -23.99 17.00
CA TRP A 566 -14.21 -23.02 18.07
C TRP A 566 -12.88 -22.26 18.00
N ASN A 567 -11.78 -22.95 17.73
CA ASN A 567 -10.46 -22.32 17.58
C ASN A 567 -10.47 -21.31 16.42
N TYR A 568 -11.06 -21.68 15.29
CA TYR A 568 -11.21 -20.79 14.14
C TYR A 568 -12.09 -19.58 14.46
N MET A 569 -13.27 -19.79 15.06
CA MET A 569 -14.16 -18.69 15.44
C MET A 569 -13.47 -17.76 16.44
N HIS A 570 -12.84 -18.29 17.49
CA HIS A 570 -12.13 -17.48 18.47
C HIS A 570 -11.01 -16.66 17.81
N TRP A 571 -10.20 -17.28 16.95
CA TRP A 571 -9.19 -16.56 16.16
C TRP A 571 -9.84 -15.42 15.37
N PHE A 572 -10.86 -15.69 14.56
CA PHE A 572 -11.52 -14.69 13.71
C PHE A 572 -12.09 -13.51 14.51
N TYR A 573 -12.92 -13.77 15.53
CA TYR A 573 -13.58 -12.72 16.31
C TYR A 573 -12.62 -11.99 17.28
N SER A 574 -11.47 -12.58 17.61
CA SER A 574 -10.45 -11.88 18.40
C SER A 574 -9.76 -10.74 17.64
N GLN A 575 -9.72 -10.83 16.30
CA GLN A 575 -9.06 -9.86 15.43
C GLN A 575 -9.85 -8.58 15.21
N VAL A 576 -11.16 -8.56 15.51
CA VAL A 576 -12.00 -7.39 15.26
C VAL A 576 -12.10 -6.44 16.45
N ASP A 577 -12.50 -5.19 16.19
CA ASP A 577 -12.67 -4.18 17.23
C ASP A 577 -13.96 -4.42 18.03
N ARG A 578 -15.01 -4.91 17.38
CA ARG A 578 -16.33 -5.13 17.96
C ARG A 578 -16.96 -6.42 17.47
N VAL A 579 -17.62 -7.15 18.36
CA VAL A 579 -18.38 -8.37 18.07
C VAL A 579 -19.81 -8.17 18.54
N TYR A 580 -20.77 -8.13 17.62
CA TYR A 580 -22.19 -8.10 17.92
C TYR A 580 -22.74 -9.52 18.04
N VAL A 581 -23.44 -9.82 19.12
CA VAL A 581 -24.10 -11.10 19.38
C VAL A 581 -25.60 -10.91 19.59
N ASN A 582 -26.38 -11.95 19.34
CA ASN A 582 -27.84 -11.88 19.39
C ASN A 582 -28.45 -11.93 20.81
N SER A 583 -27.70 -12.33 21.84
CA SER A 583 -28.24 -12.45 23.20
C SER A 583 -27.16 -12.30 24.27
N LYS A 584 -27.59 -11.98 25.49
CA LYS A 584 -26.69 -11.93 26.66
C LYS A 584 -26.02 -13.28 26.94
N SER A 585 -26.72 -14.39 26.72
CA SER A 585 -26.14 -15.72 26.87
C SER A 585 -24.98 -15.97 25.90
N TYR A 586 -25.09 -15.55 24.64
CA TYR A 586 -23.96 -15.61 23.70
C TYR A 586 -22.83 -14.66 24.08
N ALA A 587 -23.15 -13.48 24.62
CA ALA A 587 -22.13 -12.56 25.10
C ALA A 587 -21.31 -13.17 26.24
N ASP A 588 -21.99 -13.74 27.24
CA ASP A 588 -21.35 -14.38 28.40
C ASP A 588 -20.56 -15.64 27.96
N ARG A 589 -21.07 -16.41 26.99
CA ARG A 589 -20.35 -17.56 26.40
C ARG A 589 -19.05 -17.12 25.73
N TRP A 590 -19.07 -16.07 24.92
CA TRP A 590 -17.87 -15.56 24.26
C TRP A 590 -16.83 -15.02 25.25
N VAL A 591 -17.29 -14.34 26.30
CA VAL A 591 -16.42 -13.85 27.36
C VAL A 591 -15.78 -15.00 28.14
N SER A 592 -16.56 -16.04 28.47
CA SER A 592 -16.02 -17.25 29.13
C SER A 592 -14.97 -17.99 28.30
N ARG A 593 -14.98 -17.80 26.98
CA ARG A 593 -14.02 -18.39 26.04
C ARG A 593 -12.84 -17.49 25.71
N GLY A 594 -12.69 -16.35 26.38
CA GLY A 594 -11.49 -15.50 26.29
C GLY A 594 -11.63 -14.24 25.46
N LEU A 595 -12.81 -13.95 24.85
CA LEU A 595 -13.02 -12.64 24.23
C LEU A 595 -13.20 -11.57 25.30
N SER A 596 -12.53 -10.44 25.11
CA SER A 596 -12.61 -9.32 26.04
C SER A 596 -14.02 -8.71 26.07
N ARG A 597 -14.54 -8.44 27.27
CA ARG A 597 -15.93 -7.98 27.47
C ARG A 597 -16.23 -6.65 26.78
N ASP A 598 -15.25 -5.76 26.70
CA ASP A 598 -15.33 -4.45 26.02
C ASP A 598 -15.49 -4.56 24.50
N LYS A 599 -15.18 -5.72 23.91
CA LYS A 599 -15.40 -6.00 22.49
C LYS A 599 -16.79 -6.55 22.19
N VAL A 600 -17.53 -7.08 23.18
CA VAL A 600 -18.76 -7.85 22.93
C VAL A 600 -20.01 -7.01 23.21
N PHE A 601 -20.84 -6.84 22.18
CA PHE A 601 -22.04 -6.00 22.20
C PHE A 601 -23.29 -6.80 21.83
N ILE A 602 -24.43 -6.44 22.40
CA ILE A 602 -25.72 -6.99 21.96
C ILE A 602 -26.14 -6.27 20.67
N LEU A 603 -26.48 -7.02 19.63
CA LEU A 603 -27.05 -6.45 18.41
C LEU A 603 -28.45 -5.90 18.73
N PRO A 604 -28.68 -4.57 18.63
CA PRO A 604 -30.00 -4.00 18.87
C PRO A 604 -30.91 -4.40 17.72
N ARG A 605 -31.72 -5.44 17.93
CA ARG A 605 -32.90 -5.68 17.10
C ARG A 605 -33.91 -4.64 17.57
N GLY A 606 -34.23 -3.66 16.74
CA GLY A 606 -35.18 -2.59 17.10
C GLY A 606 -36.36 -3.16 17.88
N LEU A 607 -36.60 -2.60 19.07
CA LEU A 607 -37.85 -2.80 19.80
C LEU A 607 -38.91 -1.90 19.19
#